data_AF-A0AAN6SUC7-F1
#
_entry.id   AF-A0AAN6SUC7-F1
#
_cell.length_a   1.000
_cell.length_b   1.000
_cell.length_c   1.000
_cell.angle_alpha   90.00
_cell.angle_beta   90.00
_cell.angle_gamma   90.00
#
_symmetry.space_group_name_H-M   'P 1'
#
loop_
_entity.id
_entity.type
_entity.pdbx_description
1 polymer ?
#
loop_
_entity_poly.entity_id
_entity_poly.type
_entity_poly.pdbx_seq_one_letter_code
_entity_poly.pdbx_strand_id
1 'polypeptide(L)' 'HRSLQASPRPSSRRRPHSKLTLVTSTLFRRNYTMLGAVFAGAFAFELGYDNLMNKVWDNHNRGRQWKDIRHKYVEGGDDE' A
#
# COMPACT_ATOMS: atom_id res chain seq x y z
N HIS A 1 -58.22 14.89 45.37
CA HIS A 1 -57.49 15.68 44.35
C HIS A 1 -55.98 15.51 44.58
N ARG A 2 -55.35 14.45 44.04
CA ARG A 2 -53.87 14.35 44.02
C ARG A 2 -53.49 13.67 42.71
N SER A 3 -53.09 14.48 41.75
CA SER A 3 -52.66 14.07 40.41
C SER A 3 -51.40 13.22 40.52
N LEU A 4 -51.50 11.97 40.08
CA LEU A 4 -50.36 11.11 39.80
C LEU A 4 -49.64 11.71 38.58
N GLN A 5 -48.56 12.45 38.80
CA GLN A 5 -47.68 12.87 37.72
C GLN A 5 -46.94 11.62 37.20
N ALA A 6 -47.30 11.18 36.00
CA ALA A 6 -46.58 10.14 35.29
C ALA A 6 -45.20 10.67 34.85
N SER A 7 -44.14 9.96 35.23
CA SER A 7 -42.77 10.30 34.83
C SER A 7 -42.59 10.09 33.31
N PRO A 8 -41.93 11.00 32.58
CA PRO A 8 -41.74 10.85 31.14
C PRO A 8 -40.80 9.66 30.84
N ARG A 9 -41.18 8.83 29.86
CA ARG A 9 -40.36 7.70 29.39
C ARG A 9 -39.02 8.24 28.86
N PRO A 10 -37.88 7.56 29.10
CA PRO A 10 -36.61 7.98 28.55
C PRO A 10 -36.68 7.89 27.02
N SER A 11 -36.55 9.04 26.36
CA SER A 11 -36.44 9.14 24.92
C SER A 11 -35.26 8.28 24.47
N SER A 12 -35.52 7.23 23.70
CA SER A 12 -34.47 6.37 23.15
C SER A 12 -33.53 7.21 22.31
N ARG A 13 -32.34 7.50 22.86
CA ARG A 13 -31.27 8.24 22.20
C ARG A 13 -30.80 7.40 21.01
N ARG A 14 -31.30 7.72 19.82
CA ARG A 14 -30.84 7.09 18.57
C ARG A 14 -29.33 7.26 18.48
N ARG A 15 -28.61 6.13 18.56
CA ARG A 15 -27.16 6.10 18.40
C ARG A 15 -26.84 6.54 16.98
N PRO A 16 -26.02 7.58 16.75
CA PRO A 16 -25.59 7.90 15.41
C PRO A 16 -24.73 6.75 14.91
N HIS A 17 -25.19 6.06 13.87
CA HIS A 17 -24.39 5.06 13.18
C HIS A 17 -23.30 5.79 12.39
N SER A 18 -22.08 5.74 12.90
CA SER A 18 -20.86 6.21 12.25
C SER A 18 -20.69 5.49 10.91
N LYS A 19 -20.89 6.23 9.80
CA LYS A 19 -20.67 5.76 8.42
C LYS A 19 -19.17 5.74 8.09
N LEU A 20 -18.38 4.90 8.76
CA LEU A 20 -16.94 4.72 8.49
C LEU A 20 -16.61 3.34 7.91
N THR A 21 -17.57 2.69 7.22
CA THR A 21 -17.44 1.25 6.93
C THR A 21 -17.78 0.88 5.49
N LEU A 22 -17.30 1.66 4.50
CA LEU A 22 -17.47 1.29 3.09
C LEU A 22 -16.20 0.72 2.44
N VAL A 23 -15.00 1.08 2.91
CA VAL A 23 -13.74 0.65 2.27
C VAL A 23 -13.24 -0.70 2.79
N THR A 24 -13.55 -1.09 4.03
CA THR A 24 -13.06 -2.33 4.66
C THR A 24 -13.95 -3.55 4.40
N SER A 25 -15.25 -3.38 4.10
CA SER A 25 -16.20 -4.51 4.04
C SER A 25 -16.43 -5.14 2.67
N THR A 26 -15.91 -4.59 1.57
CA THR A 26 -16.15 -5.15 0.22
C THR A 26 -14.97 -5.94 -0.31
N LEU A 27 -13.72 -5.54 -0.02
CA LEU A 27 -12.52 -6.24 -0.50
C LEU A 27 -12.14 -7.46 0.37
N PHE A 28 -12.43 -7.42 1.67
CA PHE A 28 -11.96 -8.42 2.65
C PHE A 28 -13.04 -9.40 3.15
N ARG A 29 -14.25 -9.39 2.56
CA ARG A 29 -15.37 -10.19 3.09
C ARG A 29 -15.34 -11.67 2.68
N ARG A 30 -14.46 -12.04 1.73
CA ARG A 30 -14.32 -13.40 1.21
C ARG A 30 -12.84 -13.78 1.17
N ASN A 31 -12.45 -14.86 1.84
CA ASN A 31 -11.04 -15.31 1.90
C ASN A 31 -10.39 -15.44 0.50
N TYR A 32 -11.14 -15.88 -0.51
CA TYR A 32 -10.60 -16.04 -1.86
C TYR A 32 -10.37 -14.69 -2.58
N THR A 33 -11.14 -13.64 -2.29
CA THR A 33 -10.91 -12.31 -2.89
C THR A 33 -9.64 -11.68 -2.32
N MET A 34 -9.33 -11.93 -1.05
CA MET A 34 -8.07 -11.52 -0.45
C MET A 34 -6.88 -12.20 -1.14
N LEU A 35 -6.96 -13.51 -1.39
CA LEU A 35 -5.90 -14.25 -2.07
C LEU A 35 -5.64 -13.69 -3.48
N GLY A 36 -6.71 -13.44 -4.25
CA GLY A 36 -6.60 -12.82 -5.58
C GLY A 36 -6.02 -11.40 -5.53
N ALA A 37 -6.43 -10.59 -4.55
CA ALA A 37 -5.92 -9.23 -4.37
C ALA A 37 -4.43 -9.23 -3.98
N VAL A 38 -3.99 -10.15 -3.12
CA VAL A 38 -2.57 -10.29 -2.74
C VAL A 38 -1.73 -10.68 -3.95
N PHE A 39 -2.15 -11.66 -4.76
CA PHE A 39 -1.39 -12.04 -5.95
C PHE A 39 -1.35 -10.94 -7.02
N ALA A 40 -2.49 -10.29 -7.29
CA ALA A 40 -2.53 -9.18 -8.24
C ALA A 40 -1.67 -8.00 -7.75
N GLY A 41 -1.75 -7.68 -6.46
CA GLY A 41 -0.93 -6.64 -5.83
C GLY A 41 0.56 -6.97 -5.85
N ALA A 42 0.93 -8.23 -5.57
CA ALA A 42 2.31 -8.69 -5.61
C ALA A 42 2.90 -8.55 -7.02
N PHE A 43 2.18 -8.98 -8.05
CA PHE A 43 2.65 -8.85 -9.44
C PHE A 43 2.78 -7.39 -9.88
N ALA A 44 1.79 -6.55 -9.56
CA ALA A 44 1.87 -5.12 -9.85
C ALA A 44 3.01 -4.43 -9.09
N PHE A 45 3.25 -4.85 -7.84
CA PHE A 45 4.34 -4.34 -7.02
C PHE A 45 5.71 -4.75 -7.57
N GLU A 46 5.91 -6.02 -7.91
CA GLU A 46 7.16 -6.54 -8.49
C GLU A 46 7.59 -5.72 -9.72
N LEU A 47 6.68 -5.52 -10.67
CA LEU A 47 6.95 -4.72 -11.89
C LEU A 47 7.41 -3.28 -11.59
N GLY A 48 6.82 -2.63 -10.59
CA GLY A 48 7.18 -1.26 -10.22
C GLY A 48 8.42 -1.19 -9.33
N TYR A 49 8.53 -2.11 -8.37
CA TYR A 49 9.55 -2.12 -7.33
C TYR A 49 10.93 -2.40 -7.91
N ASP A 50 11.07 -3.37 -8.81
CA ASP A 50 12.37 -3.72 -9.41
C ASP A 50 12.96 -2.53 -10.18
N ASN A 51 12.16 -1.90 -11.04
CA ASN A 51 12.59 -0.74 -11.81
C ASN A 51 12.96 0.44 -10.91
N LEU A 52 12.15 0.69 -9.88
CA LEU A 52 12.39 1.79 -8.94
C LEU A 52 13.68 1.55 -8.14
N MET A 53 13.84 0.35 -7.57
CA MET A 53 14.98 0.03 -6.72
C MET A 53 16.29 -0.04 -7.53
N ASN A 54 16.26 -0.57 -8.76
CA ASN A 54 17.41 -0.49 -9.66
C ASN A 54 17.81 0.97 -9.90
N LYS A 55 16.85 1.86 -10.15
CA LYS A 55 17.15 3.29 -10.37
C LYS A 55 17.70 3.98 -9.13
N VAL A 56 17.17 3.67 -7.94
CA VAL A 56 17.67 4.19 -6.66
C VAL A 56 19.10 3.72 -6.43
N TRP A 57 19.36 2.42 -6.60
CA TRP A 57 20.69 1.82 -6.45
C TRP A 57 21.69 2.41 -7.44
N ASP A 58 21.31 2.49 -8.71
CA ASP A 58 22.13 3.04 -9.78
C ASP A 58 22.50 4.49 -9.51
N ASN A 59 21.55 5.30 -9.04
CA ASN A 59 21.78 6.70 -8.70
C ASN A 59 22.72 6.84 -7.50
N HIS A 60 22.58 5.99 -6.49
CA HIS A 60 23.43 6.04 -5.31
C HIS A 60 24.86 5.57 -5.60
N ASN A 61 25.03 4.61 -6.51
CA ASN A 61 26.32 4.00 -6.84
C ASN A 61 26.94 4.53 -8.15
N ARG A 62 26.50 5.69 -8.64
CA ARG A 62 27.06 6.31 -9.86
C ARG A 62 28.57 6.43 -9.78
N GLY A 63 29.25 6.11 -10.87
CA GLY A 63 30.70 6.18 -11.00
C GLY A 63 31.45 5.03 -10.33
N ARG A 64 30.76 4.13 -9.64
CA ARG A 64 31.34 2.92 -9.03
C ARG A 64 30.83 1.63 -9.65
N GLN A 65 29.78 1.70 -10.47
CA GLN A 65 29.24 0.53 -11.13
C GLN A 65 30.14 0.12 -12.29
N TRP A 66 30.23 -1.19 -12.53
CA TRP A 66 30.99 -1.72 -13.66
C TRP A 66 30.58 -1.07 -14.98
N LYS A 67 29.27 -0.88 -15.22
CA LYS A 67 28.76 -0.20 -16.42
C LYS A 67 29.29 1.23 -16.61
N ASP A 68 29.62 1.90 -15.51
CA ASP A 68 30.16 3.27 -15.53
C ASP A 68 31.68 3.28 -15.76
N ILE A 69 32.42 2.25 -15.31
CA ILE A 69 33.91 2.23 -15.35
C ILE A 69 34.50 1.30 -16.42
N ARG A 70 33.72 0.38 -16.98
CA ARG A 70 34.18 -0.65 -17.92
C ARG A 70 34.91 -0.09 -19.14
N HIS A 71 34.51 1.09 -19.61
CA HIS A 71 35.09 1.72 -20.79
C HIS A 71 36.61 1.89 -20.63
N LYS A 72 37.07 2.25 -19.42
CA LYS A 72 38.49 2.41 -19.09
C LYS A 72 39.32 1.13 -19.18
N TYR A 73 38.70 -0.02 -19.03
CA TYR A 73 39.38 -1.33 -19.00
C TYR A 73 39.22 -2.11 -20.31
N VAL A 74 38.15 -1.84 -21.06
CA VAL A 74 37.91 -2.50 -22.35
C VAL A 74 38.64 -1.77 -23.47
N GLU A 75 38.73 -0.43 -23.45
CA GLU A 75 39.53 0.32 -24.42
C GLU A 75 41.03 0.28 -24.06
N GLY A 76 41.38 0.30 -22.77
CA GLY A 76 42.78 0.22 -22.33
C GLY A 76 43.44 -1.16 -22.48
N GLY A 77 42.73 -2.16 -23.00
CA GLY A 77 43.28 -3.47 -23.34
C GLY A 77 43.70 -3.62 -24.81
N ASP A 78 43.39 -2.63 -25.65
CA ASP A 78 43.80 -2.59 -27.06
C ASP A 78 45.05 -1.70 -27.29
N ASP A 79 45.55 -1.02 -26.24
CA ASP A 79 46.72 -0.11 -26.28
C ASP A 79 48.00 -0.70 -25.65
N GLU A 80 48.03 -2.00 -25.30
CA GLU A 80 49.24 -2.79 -24.97
C GLU A 80 49.43 -3.94 -25.97
#